data_AF-A0A838D502-F1
#
_entry.id   AF-A0A838D502-F1
#
_cell.length_a   1.000
_cell.length_b   1.000
_cell.length_c   1.000
_cell.angle_alpha   90.00
_cell.angle_beta   90.00
_cell.angle_gamma   90.00
#
_symmetry.space_group_name_H-M   'P 1'
#
loop_
_entity.id
_entity.type
_entity.pdbx_description
1 polymer ?
#
loop_
_entity_poly.entity_id
_entity_poly.type
_entity_poly.pdbx_seq_one_letter_code
_entity_poly.pdbx_strand_id
1 'polypeptide(L)'
;MYSDISTKDPDIAKFERLKDNFNWFYSNYDRIKKDFHNQYVAVKDRKHIDNDIDLETLIKRLDLKNYDDSIAIEFINSKSQ
;
A
#
# COMPACT_ATOMS: atom_id res chain seq x y z
N MET A 1 -17.69 -9.32 -25.51
CA MET A 1 -17.82 -7.88 -25.25
C MET A 1 -18.36 -7.77 -23.84
N TYR A 2 -17.52 -7.49 -22.85
CA TYR A 2 -17.95 -7.45 -21.44
C TYR A 2 -18.72 -6.15 -21.21
N SER A 3 -20.02 -6.24 -21.38
CA SER A 3 -21.00 -5.20 -21.03
C SER A 3 -21.03 -5.01 -19.53
N ASP A 4 -20.90 -3.75 -19.12
CA ASP A 4 -21.39 -3.19 -17.86
C ASP A 4 -20.90 -3.87 -16.58
N ILE A 5 -19.60 -3.74 -16.29
CA ILE A 5 -19.15 -3.80 -14.91
C ILE A 5 -19.68 -2.53 -14.23
N SER A 6 -20.86 -2.69 -13.63
CA SER A 6 -21.53 -1.77 -12.72
C SER A 6 -20.58 -0.75 -12.10
N THR A 7 -20.78 0.52 -12.44
CA THR A 7 -20.02 1.69 -11.95
C THR A 7 -20.23 1.97 -10.43
N LYS A 8 -20.62 0.96 -9.64
CA LYS A 8 -20.93 1.05 -8.21
C LYS A 8 -20.60 -0.22 -7.43
N ASP A 9 -19.66 -1.04 -7.88
CA ASP A 9 -19.14 -2.11 -7.02
C ASP A 9 -18.15 -1.50 -6.01
N PRO A 10 -18.48 -1.48 -4.70
CA PRO A 10 -17.59 -0.93 -3.67
C PRO A 10 -16.24 -1.64 -3.64
N ASP A 11 -16.15 -2.90 -4.06
CA ASP A 11 -14.91 -3.65 -4.07
C ASP A 11 -14.00 -3.20 -5.22
N ILE A 12 -14.55 -2.88 -6.39
CA ILE A 12 -13.76 -2.27 -7.49
C ILE A 12 -13.15 -0.93 -7.06
N ALA A 13 -13.93 -0.10 -6.35
CA ALA A 13 -13.42 1.16 -5.83
C ALA A 13 -12.28 0.95 -4.81
N LYS A 14 -12.31 -0.12 -4.02
CA LYS A 14 -11.20 -0.50 -3.11
C LYS A 14 -9.98 -0.95 -3.90
N PHE A 15 -10.16 -1.77 -4.93
CA PHE A 15 -9.06 -2.21 -5.80
C PHE A 15 -8.36 -1.04 -6.49
N GLU A 16 -9.12 -0.09 -7.03
CA GLU A 16 -8.52 1.11 -7.66
C GLU A 16 -7.77 1.96 -6.63
N ARG A 17 -8.29 2.13 -5.41
CA ARG A 17 -7.56 2.84 -4.33
C ARG A 17 -6.26 2.13 -3.93
N LEU A 18 -6.30 0.81 -3.80
CA LEU A 18 -5.11 0.01 -3.48
C LEU A 18 -4.05 0.13 -4.58
N LYS A 19 -4.47 0.01 -5.84
CA LYS A 19 -3.62 0.20 -7.02
C LYS A 19 -3.00 1.59 -7.05
N ASP A 20 -3.78 2.63 -6.76
CA ASP A 20 -3.28 4.00 -6.67
C ASP A 20 -2.24 4.19 -5.57
N ASN A 21 -2.39 3.50 -4.43
CA ASN A 21 -1.42 3.53 -3.34
C ASN A 21 -0.10 2.86 -3.74
N PHE A 22 -0.15 1.73 -4.45
CA PHE A 22 1.06 1.11 -5.03
C PHE A 22 1.69 2.00 -6.11
N ASN A 23 0.90 2.59 -7.00
CA ASN A 23 1.41 3.51 -8.02
C ASN A 23 2.14 4.69 -7.39
N TRP A 24 1.57 5.29 -6.34
CA TRP A 24 2.21 6.36 -5.59
C TRP A 24 3.49 5.86 -4.91
N PHE A 25 3.46 4.69 -4.28
CA PHE A 25 4.62 4.10 -3.61
C PHE A 25 5.80 3.96 -4.57
N TYR A 26 5.62 3.30 -5.72
CA TYR A 26 6.69 3.08 -6.68
C TYR A 26 7.13 4.36 -7.38
N SER A 27 6.22 5.30 -7.63
CA SER A 27 6.59 6.63 -8.16
C SER A 27 7.44 7.45 -7.17
N ASN A 28 7.40 7.13 -5.88
CA ASN A 28 8.17 7.78 -4.81
C ASN A 28 9.27 6.88 -4.22
N TYR A 29 9.55 5.73 -4.85
CA TYR A 29 10.40 4.69 -4.26
C TYR A 29 11.78 5.19 -3.88
N ASP A 30 12.43 6.00 -4.72
CA ASP A 30 13.76 6.54 -4.44
C ASP A 30 13.81 7.43 -3.19
N ARG A 31 12.73 8.12 -2.88
CA ARG A 31 12.60 8.91 -1.65
C ARG A 31 12.35 8.00 -0.46
N ILE A 32 11.37 7.10 -0.58
CA ILE A 32 11.00 6.15 0.48
C ILE A 32 12.19 5.28 0.87
N LYS A 33 12.98 4.83 -0.12
CA LYS A 33 14.19 4.01 0.09
C LYS A 33 15.25 4.70 0.95
N LYS A 34 15.37 6.03 0.85
CA LYS A 34 16.33 6.81 1.66
C LYS A 34 15.92 6.90 3.12
N ASP A 35 14.61 6.98 3.37
CA ASP A 35 14.06 7.25 4.70
C ASP A 35 13.72 5.95 5.48
N PHE A 36 13.41 4.84 4.79
CA PHE A 36 12.83 3.62 5.39
C PHE A 36 13.56 2.32 5.02
N HIS A 37 14.88 2.36 4.98
CA HIS A 37 15.70 1.23 4.58
C HIS A 37 15.49 -0.02 5.46
N ASN A 38 15.29 -1.20 4.84
CA ASN A 38 15.03 -2.48 5.50
C ASN A 38 13.79 -2.47 6.42
N GLN A 39 12.75 -1.75 6.01
CA GLN A 39 11.49 -1.67 6.74
C GLN A 39 10.31 -1.92 5.80
N TYR A 40 9.24 -2.44 6.37
CA TYR A 40 7.91 -2.42 5.78
C TYR A 40 7.34 -1.01 5.87
N VAL A 41 6.81 -0.50 4.76
CA VAL A 41 6.24 0.83 4.68
C VAL A 41 4.78 0.70 4.26
N ALA A 42 3.88 1.28 5.05
CA ALA A 42 2.45 1.32 4.78
C ALA A 42 2.04 2.65 4.16
N VAL A 43 1.25 2.58 3.08
CA VAL A 43 0.72 3.72 2.34
C VAL A 43 -0.79 3.62 2.22
N LYS A 44 -1.47 4.73 2.49
CA LYS A 44 -2.91 4.92 2.30
C LYS A 44 -3.17 6.31 1.73
N ASP A 45 -4.16 6.43 0.86
CA ASP A 45 -4.54 7.69 0.20
C ASP A 45 -3.35 8.45 -0.38
N ARG A 46 -2.45 7.70 -1.05
CA ARG A 46 -1.22 8.20 -1.68
C ARG A 46 -0.28 8.93 -0.70
N LYS A 47 -0.18 8.42 0.52
CA LYS A 47 0.69 8.95 1.57
C LYS A 47 1.21 7.82 2.47
N HIS A 48 2.47 7.92 2.89
CA HIS A 48 3.01 7.11 4.00
C HIS A 48 2.22 7.36 5.30
N ILE A 49 1.82 6.28 5.97
CA ILE A 49 1.03 6.33 7.21
C ILE A 49 1.71 5.67 8.41
N ASP A 50 2.53 4.63 8.19
CA ASP A 50 3.31 3.94 9.24
C ASP A 50 4.41 3.09 8.58
N ASN A 51 5.40 2.66 9.35
CA ASN A 51 6.47 1.76 8.92
C ASN A 51 7.03 0.97 10.11
N ASP A 52 7.53 -0.22 9.86
CA ASP A 52 8.23 -1.01 10.88
C ASP A 52 9.23 -1.98 10.25
N ILE A 53 10.23 -2.41 11.02
CA ILE A 53 11.11 -3.50 10.62
C ILE A 53 10.40 -4.86 10.68
N ASP A 54 9.40 -4.99 11.57
CA ASP A 54 8.61 -6.19 11.78
C ASP A 54 7.20 -6.04 11.23
N LEU A 55 6.84 -6.87 10.25
CA LEU A 55 5.55 -6.82 9.59
C LEU A 55 4.39 -7.06 10.57
N GLU A 56 4.54 -7.98 11.52
CA GLU A 56 3.47 -8.33 12.46
C GLU A 56 3.16 -7.15 13.38
N THR A 57 4.20 -6.46 13.86
CA THR A 57 4.09 -5.23 14.66
C THR A 57 3.40 -4.13 13.87
N LEU A 58 3.77 -3.92 12.61
CA LEU A 58 3.12 -2.95 11.73
C LEU A 58 1.63 -3.26 11.54
N ILE A 59 1.30 -4.51 11.20
CA ILE A 59 -0.09 -4.97 11.01
C ILE A 59 -0.92 -4.76 12.28
N LYS A 60 -0.36 -5.08 13.47
CA LYS A 60 -1.02 -4.87 14.76
C LYS A 60 -1.29 -3.39 15.03
N ARG A 61 -0.33 -2.50 14.77
CA ARG A 61 -0.51 -1.04 14.96
C ARG A 61 -1.53 -0.45 14.00
N LEU A 62 -1.54 -0.93 12.76
CA LEU A 62 -2.51 -0.52 11.75
C LEU A 62 -3.93 -1.06 12.03
N ASP A 63 -4.10 -1.97 13.01
CA ASP A 63 -5.37 -2.61 13.34
C ASP A 63 -6.08 -3.16 12.09
N LEU A 64 -5.30 -3.77 11.19
CA LEU A 64 -5.81 -4.29 9.92
C LEU A 64 -6.80 -5.43 10.20
N LYS A 65 -8.09 -5.07 10.17
CA LYS A 65 -9.15 -6.03 10.48
C LYS A 65 -9.63 -6.80 9.26
N ASN A 66 -9.37 -6.33 8.02
CA ASN A 66 -9.70 -6.99 6.74
C ASN A 66 -8.99 -6.32 5.52
N TYR A 67 -9.22 -6.82 4.30
CA TYR A 67 -8.78 -6.26 3.00
C TYR A 67 -9.37 -4.86 2.66
N ASP A 68 -10.17 -4.29 3.55
CA ASP A 68 -11.04 -3.14 3.28
C ASP A 68 -10.29 -1.80 3.28
N ASP A 69 -9.12 -1.75 3.92
CA ASP A 69 -8.44 -0.48 4.16
C ASP A 69 -7.69 0.09 2.96
N SER A 70 -7.61 -0.67 1.85
CA SER A 70 -6.87 -0.27 0.64
C SER A 70 -5.42 0.15 0.94
N ILE A 71 -4.81 -0.35 2.01
CA ILE A 71 -3.43 -0.02 2.42
C ILE A 71 -2.45 -0.85 1.61
N ALA A 72 -1.50 -0.19 0.96
CA ALA A 72 -0.35 -0.84 0.34
C ALA A 72 0.75 -1.00 1.38
N ILE A 73 1.28 -2.22 1.57
CA ILE A 73 2.42 -2.49 2.44
C ILE A 73 3.49 -3.19 1.61
N GLU A 74 4.69 -2.62 1.57
CA GLU A 74 5.81 -3.16 0.81
C GLU A 74 7.10 -3.08 1.64
N PHE A 75 7.96 -4.08 1.50
CA PHE A 75 9.29 -4.07 2.12
C PHE A 75 10.30 -3.32 1.27
N ILE A 76 10.99 -2.35 1.86
CA ILE A 76 12.04 -1.60 1.19
C ILE A 76 13.34 -2.39 1.21
N ASN A 77 13.68 -2.98 0.06
CA ASN A 77 14.96 -3.65 -0.11
C ASN A 77 16.08 -2.64 -0.45
N SER A 78 17.20 -2.82 0.25
CA SER A 78 18.48 -2.17 -0.01
C SER A 78 19.03 -2.46 -1.41
N LYS A 79 18.81 -3.66 -1.92
CA LYS A 79 19.25 -4.06 -3.27
C LYS A 79 18.27 -3.54 -4.32
N SER A 80 18.82 -2.86 -5.33
CA SER A 80 18.08 -2.44 -6.52
C SER A 80 17.51 -3.69 -7.20
N GLN A 81 16.20 -3.68 -7.51
CA GLN A 81 15.65 -4.60 -8.52
C GLN A 81 16.19 -4.23 -9.90
#